data_AF-A0A948IL80-F1
#
_entry.id   AF-A0A948IL80-F1
#
_cell.length_a   1.000
_cell.length_b   1.000
_cell.length_c   1.000
_cell.angle_alpha   90.00
_cell.angle_beta   90.00
_cell.angle_gamma   90.00
#
_symmetry.space_group_name_H-M   'P 1'
#
loop_
_entity.id
_entity.type
_entity.pdbx_description
1 polymer ?
#
loop_
_entity_poly.entity_id
_entity_poly.type
_entity_poly.pdbx_seq_one_letter_code
_entity_poly.pdbx_strand_id
1 'polypeptide(L)'
;MAWIILFVAGLLEVVWAFSMKQSNGFTRLVPSLITLVAMIASFALLSLSMKSLPLGTAYTIWTGIGAVGAFAVGVMVLGEPLNAARLGAAALIVSGLVLMKVSNPG
;
A
#
# COMPACT_ATOMS: atom_id res chain seq x y z
N MET A 1 5.67 14.51 -12.00
CA MET A 1 5.56 13.13 -12.50
C MET A 1 5.81 12.07 -11.41
N ALA A 2 6.92 12.14 -10.65
CA ALA A 2 7.27 11.16 -9.61
C ALA A 2 6.16 10.89 -8.58
N TRP A 3 5.42 11.92 -8.17
CA TRP A 3 4.29 11.79 -7.24
C TRP A 3 3.11 10.96 -7.78
N ILE A 4 2.79 11.11 -9.07
CA ILE A 4 1.72 10.32 -9.71
C ILE A 4 2.17 8.86 -9.82
N ILE A 5 3.42 8.64 -10.21
CA ILE A 5 4.04 7.31 -10.28
C ILE A 5 4.00 6.63 -8.91
N LEU A 6 4.35 7.38 -7.85
CA LEU A 6 4.30 6.91 -6.46
C LEU A 6 2.88 6.55 -6.02
N PHE A 7 1.89 7.37 -6.37
CA PHE A 7 0.50 7.09 -6.06
C PHE A 7 0.01 5.81 -6.75
N VAL A 8 0.33 5.64 -8.05
CA VAL A 8 0.00 4.41 -8.79
C VAL A 8 0.75 3.20 -8.21
N ALA A 9 2.00 3.36 -7.80
CA ALA A 9 2.76 2.30 -7.11
C ALA A 9 2.04 1.87 -5.82
N GLY A 10 1.53 2.82 -5.02
CA GLY A 10 0.78 2.52 -3.81
C GLY A 10 -0.55 1.82 -4.10
N LEU A 11 -1.27 2.20 -5.17
CA LEU A 11 -2.49 1.49 -5.56
C LEU A 11 -2.23 0.04 -6.00
N LEU A 12 -1.14 -0.19 -6.75
CA LEU A 12 -0.72 -1.54 -7.09
C LEU A 12 -0.36 -2.36 -5.85
N GLU A 13 0.15 -1.71 -4.81
CA GLU A 13 0.41 -2.34 -3.51
C GLU A 13 -0.85 -2.96 -2.92
N VAL A 14 -1.94 -2.19 -2.91
CA VAL A 14 -3.25 -2.66 -2.44
C VAL A 14 -3.74 -3.84 -3.29
N VAL A 15 -3.58 -3.77 -4.61
CA VAL A 15 -4.02 -4.82 -5.54
C VAL A 15 -3.27 -6.13 -5.30
N TRP A 16 -1.94 -6.10 -5.18
CA TRP A 16 -1.18 -7.33 -4.95
C TRP A 16 -1.41 -7.86 -3.54
N ALA A 17 -1.55 -7.02 -2.51
CA ALA A 17 -1.82 -7.46 -1.14
C ALA A 17 -3.18 -8.20 -1.05
N PHE A 18 -4.22 -7.63 -1.67
CA PHE A 18 -5.53 -8.26 -1.76
C PHE A 18 -5.49 -9.58 -2.55
N SER A 19 -4.84 -9.57 -3.71
CA SER A 19 -4.71 -10.77 -4.55
C SER A 19 -3.91 -11.87 -3.87
N MET A 20 -2.91 -11.51 -3.06
CA MET A 20 -2.11 -12.44 -2.28
C MET A 20 -2.97 -13.13 -1.23
N LYS A 21 -3.87 -12.41 -0.57
CA LYS A 21 -4.85 -13.04 0.35
C LYS A 21 -5.77 -14.00 -0.39
N GLN A 22 -6.24 -13.62 -1.58
CA GLN A 22 -7.10 -14.45 -2.43
C GLN A 22 -6.39 -15.68 -3.01
N SER A 23 -5.06 -15.68 -3.10
CA SER A 23 -4.29 -16.82 -3.62
C SER A 23 -4.29 -18.04 -2.70
N ASN A 24 -4.74 -17.88 -1.46
CA ASN A 24 -4.76 -18.92 -0.42
C ASN A 24 -3.40 -19.61 -0.29
N GLY A 25 -2.36 -18.83 0.00
CA GLY A 25 -0.99 -19.33 0.10
C GLY A 25 -0.41 -19.74 -1.25
N PHE A 26 -0.72 -18.99 -2.30
CA PHE A 26 -0.30 -19.24 -3.70
C PHE A 26 -0.83 -20.52 -4.35
N THR A 27 -1.81 -21.18 -3.74
CA THR A 27 -2.44 -22.39 -4.30
C THR A 27 -3.35 -22.10 -5.49
N ARG A 28 -3.94 -20.89 -5.58
CA ARG A 28 -4.76 -20.47 -6.71
C ARG A 28 -3.94 -19.71 -7.76
N LEU A 29 -3.83 -20.28 -8.95
CA LEU A 29 -2.98 -19.75 -10.04
C LEU A 29 -3.30 -18.31 -10.43
N VAL A 30 -4.58 -17.97 -10.64
CA VAL A 30 -4.97 -16.63 -11.14
C VAL A 30 -4.62 -15.52 -10.14
N PRO A 31 -5.04 -15.57 -8.86
CA PRO A 31 -4.63 -14.56 -7.88
C PRO A 31 -3.12 -14.53 -7.62
N SER A 32 -2.43 -15.68 -7.69
CA SER A 32 -0.96 -15.75 -7.60
C SER A 32 -0.29 -14.96 -8.70
N LEU A 33 -0.73 -15.12 -9.95
CA LEU A 33 -0.15 -14.42 -11.09
C LEU A 33 -0.39 -12.90 -10.99
N ILE A 34 -1.62 -12.50 -10.61
CA ILE A 34 -1.95 -11.08 -10.38
C ILE A 34 -1.04 -10.50 -9.29
N THR A 35 -0.84 -11.23 -8.20
CA THR A 35 0.03 -10.82 -7.09
C THR A 35 1.45 -10.55 -7.60
N LEU A 36 2.06 -11.49 -8.33
CA LEU A 36 3.43 -11.36 -8.80
C LEU A 36 3.59 -10.19 -9.78
N VAL A 37 2.67 -10.06 -10.75
CA VAL A 37 2.74 -9.00 -11.77
C VAL A 37 2.55 -7.62 -11.12
N ALA A 38 1.52 -7.46 -10.28
CA ALA A 38 1.25 -6.19 -9.61
C ALA A 38 2.35 -5.83 -8.60
N MET A 39 2.94 -6.81 -7.91
CA MET A 39 4.07 -6.59 -7.00
C MET A 39 5.31 -6.09 -7.74
N ILE A 40 5.69 -6.72 -8.86
CA ILE A 40 6.83 -6.29 -9.67
C ILE A 40 6.59 -4.89 -10.23
N ALA A 41 5.40 -4.64 -10.78
CA ALA A 41 5.02 -3.33 -11.30
C ALA A 41 5.05 -2.25 -10.21
N SER A 42 4.51 -2.55 -9.02
CA SER A 42 4.54 -1.66 -7.85
C SER A 42 5.98 -1.29 -7.48
N PHE A 43 6.87 -2.27 -7.36
CA PHE A 43 8.27 -2.01 -7.02
C PHE A 43 9.02 -1.24 -8.11
N ALA A 44 8.75 -1.52 -9.38
CA ALA A 44 9.36 -0.80 -10.49
C ALA A 44 8.96 0.69 -10.48
N LEU A 45 7.68 0.98 -10.26
CA LEU A 45 7.19 2.37 -10.15
C LEU A 45 7.73 3.07 -8.90
N LEU A 46 7.79 2.38 -7.76
CA LEU A 46 8.40 2.92 -6.54
C LEU A 46 9.87 3.29 -6.79
N SER A 47 10.65 2.38 -7.38
CA SER A 47 12.04 2.62 -7.75
C SER A 47 12.19 3.84 -8.67
N LEU A 48 11.29 3.99 -9.65
CA LEU A 48 11.29 5.14 -10.56
C LEU A 48 10.97 6.45 -9.83
N SER A 49 10.05 6.44 -8.87
CA SER A 49 9.70 7.63 -8.07
C SER A 49 10.86 8.06 -7.15
N MET A 50 11.62 7.10 -6.62
CA MET A 50 12.78 7.33 -5.74
C MET A 50 13.97 7.94 -6.46
N LYS A 51 14.00 7.96 -7.81
CA LYS A 51 15.01 8.73 -8.55
C LYS A 51 14.87 10.24 -8.36
N SER A 52 13.69 10.71 -7.96
CA SER A 52 13.42 12.15 -7.74
C SER A 52 12.98 12.47 -6.32
N LEU A 53 12.44 11.49 -5.58
CA LEU A 53 11.97 11.67 -4.22
C LEU A 53 12.93 11.02 -3.22
N PRO A 54 13.18 11.64 -2.05
CA PRO A 54 13.94 11.01 -0.99
C PRO A 54 13.30 9.67 -0.59
N LEU A 55 14.15 8.68 -0.28
CA LEU A 55 13.71 7.33 0.08
C LEU A 55 12.71 7.35 1.25
N GLY A 56 12.97 8.13 2.29
CA GLY A 56 12.08 8.24 3.46
C GLY A 56 10.69 8.76 3.08
N THR A 57 10.61 9.75 2.19
CA THR A 57 9.33 10.29 1.72
C THR A 57 8.58 9.28 0.86
N ALA A 58 9.26 8.71 -0.12
CA ALA A 58 8.66 7.81 -1.09
C ALA A 58 8.17 6.53 -0.42
N TYR A 59 9.02 5.90 0.40
CA TYR A 59 8.68 4.64 1.04
C TYR A 59 7.54 4.78 2.05
N THR A 60 7.57 5.83 2.88
CA THR A 60 6.50 6.09 3.84
C THR A 60 5.15 6.32 3.16
N ILE A 61 5.13 7.11 2.07
CA ILE A 61 3.88 7.39 1.36
C ILE A 61 3.38 6.15 0.60
N TRP A 62 4.28 5.39 -0.03
CA TRP A 62 3.94 4.12 -0.70
C TRP A 62 3.29 3.13 0.28
N THR A 63 4.02 2.77 1.34
CA THR A 63 3.53 1.87 2.40
C THR A 63 2.28 2.41 3.08
N GLY A 64 2.14 3.73 3.19
CA GLY A 64 0.95 4.36 3.76
C GLY A 64 -0.29 4.16 2.90
N ILE A 65 -0.19 4.34 1.58
CA ILE A 65 -1.27 4.05 0.64
C ILE A 65 -1.60 2.56 0.68
N GLY A 66 -0.59 1.70 0.65
CA GLY A 66 -0.74 0.25 0.74
C GLY A 66 -1.48 -0.18 2.02
N ALA A 67 -1.05 0.31 3.18
CA ALA A 67 -1.64 -0.04 4.47
C ALA A 67 -3.10 0.44 4.60
N VAL A 68 -3.38 1.70 4.27
CA VAL A 68 -4.75 2.25 4.37
C VAL A 68 -5.67 1.58 3.36
N GLY A 69 -5.20 1.40 2.12
CA GLY A 69 -5.98 0.75 1.07
C GLY A 69 -6.23 -0.73 1.36
N ALA A 70 -5.23 -1.48 1.83
CA ALA A 70 -5.40 -2.88 2.20
C ALA A 70 -6.35 -3.03 3.39
N PHE A 71 -6.27 -2.15 4.39
CA PHE A 71 -7.24 -2.11 5.50
C PHE A 71 -8.66 -1.84 4.99
N ALA A 72 -8.84 -0.84 4.13
CA ALA A 72 -10.15 -0.52 3.56
C ALA A 72 -10.72 -1.71 2.76
N VAL A 73 -9.91 -2.35 1.91
CA VAL A 73 -10.31 -3.56 1.17
C VAL A 73 -10.61 -4.73 2.10
N GLY A 74 -9.83 -4.92 3.17
CA GLY A 74 -10.08 -5.96 4.17
C GLY A 74 -11.44 -5.81 4.83
N VAL A 75 -11.81 -4.59 5.21
CA VAL A 75 -13.12 -4.31 5.83
C VAL A 75 -14.26 -4.42 4.81
N MET A 76 -14.11 -3.78 3.64
CA MET A 76 -15.21 -3.65 2.66
C MET A 76 -15.45 -4.92 1.83
N VAL A 77 -14.38 -5.63 1.45
CA VAL A 77 -14.44 -6.76 0.50
C VAL A 77 -14.28 -8.10 1.21
N LEU A 78 -13.35 -8.19 2.17
CA LEU A 78 -13.11 -9.43 2.91
C LEU A 78 -14.02 -9.59 4.14
N GLY A 79 -14.81 -8.56 4.47
CA GLY A 79 -15.73 -8.58 5.61
C GLY A 79 -15.01 -8.68 6.95
N GLU A 80 -13.77 -8.21 7.03
CA GLU A 80 -13.01 -8.27 8.27
C GLU A 80 -13.64 -7.38 9.35
N PRO A 81 -13.63 -7.80 10.62
CA PRO A 81 -14.36 -7.11 11.68
C PRO A 81 -13.82 -5.71 11.94
N LEU A 82 -14.68 -4.70 11.86
CA LEU A 82 -14.35 -3.33 12.20
C LEU A 82 -14.67 -3.06 13.67
N ASN A 83 -13.67 -3.19 14.54
CA ASN A 83 -13.80 -2.86 15.96
C ASN A 83 -13.08 -1.53 16.29
N ALA A 84 -13.43 -0.94 17.43
CA ALA A 84 -12.91 0.37 17.85
C ALA A 84 -11.36 0.39 17.93
N ALA A 85 -10.74 -0.72 18.35
CA ALA A 85 -9.29 -0.83 18.44
C ALA A 85 -8.61 -0.80 17.06
N ARG A 86 -9.16 -1.52 16.06
CA ARG A 86 -8.65 -1.52 14.67
C ARG A 86 -8.86 -0.17 14.01
N LEU A 87 -9.99 0.49 14.27
CA LEU A 87 -10.24 1.84 13.79
C LEU A 87 -9.23 2.84 14.38
N GLY A 88 -8.96 2.74 15.69
CA GLY A 88 -7.93 3.53 16.37
C GLY A 88 -6.53 3.27 15.82
N ALA A 89 -6.18 2.00 15.57
CA ALA A 89 -4.90 1.64 14.95
C ALA A 89 -4.76 2.22 13.53
N ALA A 90 -5.81 2.13 12.71
CA ALA A 90 -5.83 2.73 11.38
C ALA A 90 -5.64 4.25 11.46
N ALA A 91 -6.33 4.92 12.39
CA ALA A 91 -6.17 6.35 12.62
C ALA A 91 -4.75 6.74 13.06
N LEU A 92 -4.10 5.93 13.91
CA LEU A 92 -2.71 6.12 14.33
C LEU A 92 -1.71 5.93 13.18
N ILE A 93 -1.96 4.97 12.29
CA ILE A 93 -1.14 4.78 11.08
C ILE A 93 -1.27 6.03 10.20
N VAL A 94 -2.50 6.48 9.91
CA VAL A 94 -2.74 7.67 9.08
C VAL A 94 -2.11 8.91 9.70
N SER A 95 -2.26 9.13 11.00
CA SER A 95 -1.67 10.28 11.68
C SER A 95 -0.13 10.21 11.68
N GLY A 96 0.46 9.03 11.86
CA GLY A 96 1.90 8.81 11.73
C GLY A 96 2.43 9.14 10.33
N LEU A 97 1.71 8.77 9.27
CA LEU A 97 2.04 9.10 7.88
C LEU A 97 1.96 10.60 7.61
N VAL A 98 0.91 11.26 8.11
CA VAL A 98 0.73 12.71 8.00
C VAL A 98 1.85 13.44 8.74
N LEU A 99 2.16 13.02 9.97
CA LEU A 99 3.24 13.57 10.75
C LEU A 99 4.58 13.41 10.04
N MET A 100 4.90 12.22 9.51
CA MET A 100 6.10 12.00 8.70
C MET A 100 6.20 12.98 7.52
N LYS A 101 5.09 13.20 6.80
CA LYS A 101 5.06 14.12 5.66
C LYS A 101 5.30 15.57 6.08
N VAL A 102 4.76 15.98 7.24
CA VAL A 102 4.91 17.35 7.77
C VAL A 102 6.29 17.56 8.40
N SER A 103 6.84 16.55 9.07
CA SER A 103 8.14 16.58 9.73
C SER A 103 9.31 16.51 8.75
N ASN A 104 9.07 16.06 7.53
CA ASN A 104 10.12 16.00 6.53
C ASN A 104 10.40 17.43 6.04
N PRO A 105 11.58 18.00 6.31
CA PRO A 105 11.94 19.29 5.77
C PRO A 105 12.14 19.09 4.27
N GLY A 106 11.22 19.65 3.48
CA GLY A 106 11.49 19.94 2.07
C GLY A 106 12.53 21.04 1.97
#